data_AF-A0A0X8VBT7-F1
#
_entry.id   AF-A0A0X8VBT7-F1
#
_cell.length_a   1.000
_cell.length_b   1.000
_cell.length_c   1.000
_cell.angle_alpha   90.00
_cell.angle_beta   90.00
_cell.angle_gamma   90.00
#
_symmetry.space_group_name_H-M   'P 1'
#
loop_
_entity.id
_entity.type
_entity.pdbx_description
1 polymer ?
#
loop_
_entity_poly.entity_id
_entity_poly.type
_entity_poly.pdbx_seq_one_letter_code
_entity_poly.pdbx_strand_id
1 'polypeptide(L)' 'MNIEVRYYSKSGNTKKIADAIAKQAGISAKPIHKPMQPTFILPRRIHAYI' A
#
# COMPACT_ATOMS: atom_id res chain seq x y z
N MET A 1 -4.52 -11.82 10.76
CA MET A 1 -4.46 -10.73 9.77
C MET A 1 -3.40 -11.08 8.74
N ASN A 2 -3.69 -10.96 7.44
CA ASN A 2 -2.72 -11.20 6.37
C ASN A 2 -2.30 -9.86 5.77
N ILE A 3 -1.23 -9.27 6.30
CA ILE A 3 -0.72 -7.95 5.91
C ILE A 3 0.58 -8.10 5.13
N GLU A 4 0.70 -7.36 4.01
CA GLU A 4 1.87 -7.34 3.15
C GLU A 4 2.29 -5.91 2.86
N VAL A 5 3.59 -5.61 2.93
CA VAL A 5 4.13 -4.30 2.53
C VAL A 5 4.60 -4.41 1.08
N ARG A 6 4.01 -3.62 0.19
CA ARG A 6 4.41 -3.52 -1.21
C ARG A 6 4.79 -2.08 -1.54
N TYR A 7 5.87 -1.88 -2.29
CA TYR A 7 6.37 -0.54 -2.59
C TYR A 7 6.78 -0.37 -4.05
N TYR A 8 6.48 0.80 -4.60
CA TYR A 8 7.04 1.26 -5.87
C TYR A 8 8.12 2.31 -5.57
N SER A 9 9.29 2.18 -6.17
CA SER A 9 10.34 3.19 -6.04
C SER A 9 11.11 3.36 -7.35
N LYS A 10 11.26 4.61 -7.80
CA LYS A 10 12.11 4.94 -8.96
C LYS A 10 13.57 5.18 -8.58
N SER A 11 13.81 5.87 -7.46
CA SER A 11 15.14 6.28 -6.98
C SER A 11 15.56 5.66 -5.64
N GLY A 12 14.72 4.78 -5.05
CA GLY A 12 15.07 3.99 -3.87
C GLY A 12 14.67 4.58 -2.51
N ASN A 13 14.21 5.84 -2.44
CA ASN A 13 13.78 6.44 -1.17
C ASN A 13 12.61 5.67 -0.53
N THR A 14 11.60 5.31 -1.33
CA THR A 14 10.44 4.52 -0.87
C THR A 14 10.83 3.14 -0.35
N LYS A 15 11.89 2.54 -0.90
CA LYS A 15 12.40 1.24 -0.43
C LYS A 15 12.82 1.31 1.05
N LYS A 16 13.56 2.37 1.42
CA LYS A 16 14.04 2.55 2.81
C LYS A 16 12.88 2.62 3.80
N ILE A 17 11.82 3.35 3.45
CA ILE A 17 10.63 3.50 4.28
C ILE A 17 9.87 2.16 4.36
N ALA A 18 9.68 1.49 3.23
CA ALA A 18 9.00 0.20 3.17
C ALA A 18 9.72 -0.88 4.00
N ASP A 19 11.06 -0.92 3.91
CA ASP A 19 11.89 -1.83 4.70
C ASP A 19 11.75 -1.56 6.21
N ALA A 20 11.69 -0.30 6.63
CA ALA A 20 11.50 0.07 8.04
C ALA A 20 10.13 -0.35 8.57
N ILE A 21 9.06 -0.13 7.80
CA ILE A 21 7.69 -0.55 8.16
C ILE A 21 7.62 -2.07 8.25
N ALA A 22 8.17 -2.77 7.25
CA ALA A 22 8.16 -4.23 7.19
C ALA A 22 8.93 -4.84 8.37
N LYS A 23 10.08 -4.27 8.74
CA LYS A 23 10.85 -4.67 9.92
C LYS A 23 10.04 -4.54 11.21
N GLN A 24 9.32 -3.43 11.39
CA GLN A 24 8.49 -3.22 12.57
C GLN A 24 7.30 -4.19 12.64
N ALA A 25 6.73 -4.52 11.49
CA ALA A 25 5.64 -5.48 11.38
C ALA A 25 6.09 -6.96 11.35
N GLY A 26 7.40 -7.24 11.38
CA GLY A 26 7.94 -8.61 11.32
C GLY A 26 7.71 -9.32 9.97
N ILE A 27 7.53 -8.56 8.89
CA ILE A 27 7.27 -9.06 7.54
C ILE A 27 8.32 -8.53 6.54
N SER A 28 8.25 -8.98 5.28
CA SER A 28 9.14 -8.53 4.21
C SER A 28 8.43 -7.54 3.27
N ALA A 29 9.16 -6.50 2.87
CA ALA A 29 8.70 -5.55 1.87
C ALA A 29 8.96 -6.07 0.45
N LYS A 30 7.93 -6.11 -0.40
CA LYS A 30 8.03 -6.58 -1.79
C LYS A 30 7.97 -5.40 -2.78
N PRO A 31 8.91 -5.29 -3.74
CA PRO A 31 8.82 -4.27 -4.77
C PRO A 31 7.67 -4.57 -5.74
N ILE A 32 7.07 -3.52 -6.30
CA ILE A 32 6.17 -3.59 -7.45
C ILE A 32 6.79 -2.84 -8.62
N HIS A 33 6.58 -3.34 -9.84
CA HIS A 33 7.24 -2.84 -11.05
C HIS A 33 6.45 -1.71 -11.72
N LYS A 34 5.15 -1.65 -11.47
CA LYS A 34 4.26 -0.60 -11.98
C LYS A 34 3.68 0.17 -10.79
N PRO A 35 3.53 1.49 -10.90
CA PRO A 35 2.77 2.24 -9.91
C PRO A 35 1.35 1.66 -9.82
N MET A 36 0.82 1.56 -8.61
CA MET A 36 -0.58 1.17 -8.43
C MET A 36 -1.45 2.23 -9.08
N GLN A 37 -2.42 1.80 -9.88
CA GLN A 37 -3.43 2.72 -10.38
C GLN A 37 -4.22 3.25 -9.18
N PRO A 38 -4.54 4.56 -9.13
CA PRO A 38 -5.42 5.08 -8.09
C PRO A 38 -6.78 4.40 -8.24
N THR A 39 -7.07 3.43 -7.38
CA THR A 39 -8.41 2.89 -7.28
C THR A 39 -9.30 4.01 -6.75
N PHE A 40 -10.26 4.46 -7.56
CA PHE A 40 -11.33 5.32 -7.10
C PHE A 40 -12.20 4.49 -6.14
N ILE A 41 -11.87 4.54 -4.85
CA ILE A 41 -12.75 4.01 -3.81
C ILE A 41 -13.95 4.94 -3.76
N LEU A 42 -14.97 4.64 -4.56
CA LEU A 42 -16.29 5.25 -4.37
C LEU A 42 -16.69 4.96 -2.93
N PRO A 43 -16.92 5.98 -2.07
CA PRO A 43 -17.58 5.72 -0.81
C PRO A 43 -18.89 5.04 -1.17
N ARG A 44 -19.14 3.85 -0.60
CA ARG A 44 -20.44 3.20 -0.73
C ARG A 44 -21.45 4.21 -0.21
N ARG A 45 -22.16 4.90 -1.12
CA ARG A 45 -23.28 5.77 -0.78
C ARG A 45 -24.24 4.90 0.00
N ILE A 46 -24.32 5.14 1.30
CA ILE A 46 -25.41 4.65 2.12
C ILE A 46 -26.62 5.39 1.54
N HIS A 47 -27.45 4.69 0.76
CA HIS A 47 -28.77 5.19 0.41
C HIS A 47 -29.59 5.21 1.70
N ALA A 48 -29.43 6.28 2.48
CA ALA A 48 -30.44 6.67 3.44
C ALA A 48 -31.57 7.29 2.61
N TYR A 49 -32.62 6.50 2.38
CA TYR A 49 -33.93 7.04 2.03
C TYR A 49 -34.39 7.88 3.22
N ILE A 50 -34.59 9.17 2.98
CA ILE A 50 -35.37 10.08 3.82
C ILE A 50 -36.69 10.33 3.10
#